data_AF-A0A6P0IN31-F1
#
_entry.id   AF-A0A6P0IN31-F1
#
_cell.length_a   1.000
_cell.length_b   1.000
_cell.length_c   1.000
_cell.angle_alpha   90.00
_cell.angle_beta   90.00
_cell.angle_gamma   90.00
#
_symmetry.space_group_name_H-M   'P 1'
#
loop_
_entity.id
_entity.type
_entity.pdbx_description
1 polymer ?
#
loop_
_entity_poly.entity_id
_entity_poly.type
_entity_poly.pdbx_seq_one_letter_code
_entity_poly.pdbx_strand_id
1 'polypeptide(L)' 'MRQINFLLIFALCLALVLFGLENTQSVSIRIIDGIQVKAPLAIALILSMWLGAVIAWLF' A
#
# COMPACT_ATOMS: atom_id res chain seq x y z
N MET A 1 3.80 -15.34 -20.06
CA MET A 1 2.85 -15.46 -18.93
C MET A 1 3.55 -15.45 -17.57
N ARG A 2 4.29 -16.49 -17.15
CA ARG A 2 4.94 -16.53 -15.82
C ARG A 2 5.96 -15.40 -15.55
N GLN A 3 6.81 -15.07 -16.53
CA GLN A 3 7.80 -14.00 -16.39
C GLN A 3 7.18 -12.61 -16.36
N ILE A 4 6.07 -12.40 -17.08
CA ILE A 4 5.33 -11.12 -17.09
C ILE A 4 4.65 -10.90 -15.74
N ASN A 5 4.03 -11.95 -15.15
CA ASN A 5 3.47 -11.87 -13.81
C ASN A 5 4.54 -11.55 -12.76
N PHE A 6 5.70 -12.22 -12.84
CA PHE A 6 6.83 -11.92 -11.95
C PHE A 6 7.27 -10.46 -12.08
N LEU A 7 7.48 -9.99 -13.31
CA LEU A 7 7.92 -8.61 -13.57
C LEU A 7 6.91 -7.59 -13.06
N LEU A 8 5.60 -7.83 -13.27
CA LEU A 8 4.54 -6.94 -12.79
C LEU A 8 4.51 -6.87 -11.26
N ILE A 9 4.49 -8.01 -10.57
CA ILE A 9 4.49 -8.06 -9.11
C ILE A 9 5.76 -7.40 -8.56
N PHE A 10 6.91 -7.71 -9.15
CA PHE A 10 8.19 -7.11 -8.77
C PHE A 10 8.18 -5.58 -8.93
N ALA A 11 7.73 -5.07 -10.08
CA ALA A 11 7.66 -3.63 -10.33
C ALA A 11 6.70 -2.93 -9.35
N LEU A 12 5.55 -3.55 -9.05
CA LEU A 12 4.60 -3.06 -8.04
C LEU A 12 5.22 -3.00 -6.64
N CYS A 13 5.88 -4.07 -6.21
CA CYS A 13 6.59 -4.11 -4.93
C CYS A 13 7.72 -3.07 -4.87
N LEU A 14 8.49 -2.92 -5.94
CA LEU A 14 9.57 -1.95 -6.01
C LEU A 14 9.04 -0.51 -5.93
N ALA A 15 7.97 -0.20 -6.66
CA ALA A 15 7.32 1.10 -6.61
C ALA A 15 6.79 1.43 -5.21
N LEU A 16 6.19 0.46 -4.52
CA LEU A 16 5.74 0.62 -3.13
C LEU A 16 6.88 0.91 -2.16
N VAL A 17 8.00 0.20 -2.29
CA VAL A 17 9.18 0.41 -1.44
C VAL A 17 9.77 1.80 -1.66
N LEU A 18 9.94 2.21 -2.93
CA LEU A 18 10.43 3.55 -3.26
C LEU A 18 9.49 4.65 -2.77
N PHE A 19 8.18 4.45 -2.96
CA PHE A 19 7.17 5.36 -2.42
C PHE A 19 7.25 5.48 -0.90
N GLY A 20 7.47 4.36 -0.19
CA GLY A 20 7.61 4.34 1.25
C GLY A 20 8.87 5.05 1.76
N LEU A 21 9.98 4.92 1.04
CA LEU A 21 11.23 5.60 1.37
C LEU A 21 11.16 7.12 1.15
N GLU A 22 10.50 7.56 0.07
CA GLU A 22 10.27 8.99 -0.20
C GLU A 22 9.28 9.61 0.78
N ASN A 23 8.27 8.85 1.24
CA ASN A 23 7.18 9.35 2.07
C ASN A 23 7.28 8.85 3.52
N THR A 24 8.46 8.94 4.11
CA THR A 24 8.71 8.58 5.53
C THR A 24 8.12 9.57 6.52
N GLN A 25 7.75 10.77 6.07
CA GLN A 25 7.11 11.76 6.93
C GLN A 25 5.74 11.29 7.41
N SER A 26 5.47 11.47 8.71
CA SER A 26 4.19 11.12 9.30
C SER A 26 3.10 12.11 8.86
N VAL A 27 2.09 11.61 8.17
CA VAL A 27 0.92 12.39 7.73
C VAL A 27 -0.28 12.02 8.61
N SER A 28 -1.16 12.99 8.87
CA SER A 28 -2.44 12.73 9.55
C SER A 28 -3.40 12.02 8.60
N ILE A 29 -3.60 10.72 8.82
CA ILE A 29 -4.57 9.91 8.08
C ILE A 29 -5.89 9.94 8.85
N ARG A 30 -6.94 10.49 8.22
CA ARG A 30 -8.30 10.45 8.77
C ARG A 30 -8.95 9.14 8.33
N ILE A 31 -9.25 8.27 9.30
CA ILE A 31 -9.88 6.97 9.03
C ILE A 31 -11.40 7.13 9.00
N ILE A 32 -11.95 7.78 10.02
CA ILE A 32 -13.35 8.18 10.14
C ILE A 32 -13.42 9.54 10.84
N ASP A 33 -14.54 10.25 10.74
CA ASP A 33 -14.69 11.52 11.43
C ASP A 33 -14.47 11.36 12.94
N GLY A 34 -13.53 12.14 13.47
CA GLY A 34 -13.09 12.08 14.87
C GLY A 34 -11.86 11.19 15.14
N ILE A 35 -11.50 10.25 14.25
CA ILE A 35 -10.32 9.39 14.42
C ILE A 35 -9.24 9.73 13.39
N GLN A 36 -8.15 10.33 13.88
CA GLN A 36 -6.95 10.63 13.10
C GLN A 36 -5.77 9.86 13.65
N VAL A 37 -5.08 9.14 12.78
CA VAL A 37 -3.85 8.42 13.11
C VAL A 37 -2.70 9.09 12.38
N LYS A 38 -1.61 9.38 13.10
CA LYS A 38 -0.37 9.86 12.47
C LYS A 38 0.48 8.66 12.08
N ALA A 39 0.63 8.44 10.79
CA ALA A 39 1.52 7.42 10.26
C ALA A 39 2.04 7.83 8.87
N PRO A 40 3.18 7.30 8.44
CA PRO A 40 3.61 7.40 7.05
C PRO A 40 2.50 6.96 6.08
N LEU A 41 2.28 7.74 5.03
CA LEU A 41 1.25 7.47 4.00
C LEU A 41 1.41 6.07 3.38
N ALA A 42 2.65 5.60 3.28
CA ALA A 42 3.00 4.27 2.79
C ALA A 42 2.28 3.14 3.54
N ILE A 43 2.09 3.27 4.85
CA ILE A 43 1.43 2.24 5.68
C ILE A 43 -0.05 2.11 5.29
N ALA A 44 -0.74 3.24 5.10
CA ALA A 44 -2.14 3.24 4.68
C ALA A 44 -2.32 2.60 3.29
N LEU A 45 -1.42 2.87 2.36
CA LEU A 45 -1.45 2.30 1.01
C LEU A 45 -1.17 0.79 1.02
N ILE A 46 -0.18 0.33 1.78
CA ILE A 46 0.13 -1.09 1.92
C ILE A 46 -1.06 -1.84 2.53
N LEU A 47 -1.66 -1.30 3.60
CA LEU A 47 -2.87 -1.87 4.21
C LEU A 47 -4.05 -1.92 3.23
N SER A 48 -4.28 -0.84 2.47
CA SER A 48 -5.36 -0.77 1.48
C SER A 48 -5.17 -1.78 0.36
N MET A 49 -3.94 -1.92 -0.17
CA MET A 49 -3.61 -2.93 -1.17
C MET A 49 -3.78 -4.35 -0.65
N TRP A 50 -3.32 -4.62 0.58
CA TRP A 50 -3.46 -5.94 1.19
C TRP A 50 -4.94 -6.30 1.39
N LEU A 51 -5.75 -5.38 1.92
CA LEU A 51 -7.20 -5.58 2.05
C LEU A 51 -7.86 -5.84 0.71
N GLY A 52 -7.54 -5.03 -0.31
CA GLY A 52 -8.06 -5.22 -1.67
C GLY A 52 -7.68 -6.59 -2.25
N ALA A 53 -6.45 -7.05 -2.04
CA ALA A 53 -5.99 -8.36 -2.49
C ALA A 53 -6.69 -9.52 -1.77
N VAL A 54 -6.93 -9.41 -0.45
CA VAL A 54 -7.68 -10.41 0.33
C VAL A 54 -9.13 -10.47 -0.15
N ILE A 55 -9.77 -9.32 -0.39
CA ILE A 55 -11.14 -9.28 -0.92
C ILE A 55 -11.19 -9.90 -2.32
N ALA A 56 -10.24 -9.54 -3.20
CA ALA A 56 -10.14 -10.11 -4.54
C ALA A 56 -9.85 -11.62 -4.55
N TRP A 57 -9.24 -12.17 -3.50
CA TRP A 57 -9.05 -13.61 -3.35
C TRP A 57 -10.37 -14.34 -3.02
N LEU A 58 -11.27 -13.70 -2.28
CA LEU A 58 -12.53 -14.31 -1.82
C LEU A 58 -13.59 -14.45 -2.94
N PHE A 59 -13.42 -13.75 -4.06
CA PHE A 59 -14.31 -13.79 -5.23
C PHE A 59 -13.62 -14.47 -6.42
#